data_AF-A0A7W1EFQ3-F1
#
_entry.id   AF-A0A7W1EFQ3-F1
#
_cell.length_a   1.000
_cell.length_b   1.000
_cell.length_c   1.000
_cell.angle_alpha   90.00
_cell.angle_beta   90.00
_cell.angle_gamma   90.00
#
_symmetry.space_group_name_H-M   'P 1'
#
loop_
_entity.id
_entity.type
_entity.pdbx_description
1 polymer ?
#
loop_
_entity_poly.entity_id
_entity_poly.type
_entity_poly.pdbx_seq_one_letter_code
_entity_poly.pdbx_strand_id
1 'polypeptide(L)'
;MKNKITLLLIAGALILCGSCKRNGLGGEATLVVFMKHHGNIIKNHKSYPDTIFIKFKAKDLPGTTPDKFDTYFVGEEGEDHIHCRGLRAGKYYLYGVGIDSTGPYRVKGGLAVKINWSERKQEIDTDLPVSE
;
A
#
# COMPACT_ATOMS: atom_id res chain seq x y z
N MET A 1 7.46 37.55 -41.40
CA MET A 1 7.87 37.30 -39.99
C MET A 1 6.72 36.97 -39.03
N LYS A 2 5.44 37.19 -39.39
CA LYS A 2 4.28 36.95 -38.50
C LYS A 2 3.88 35.46 -38.33
N ASN A 3 4.30 34.57 -39.24
CA ASN A 3 3.85 33.16 -39.24
C ASN A 3 4.75 32.21 -38.43
N LYS A 4 5.92 32.66 -37.96
CA LYS A 4 6.84 31.82 -37.17
C LYS A 4 6.50 31.78 -35.67
N ILE A 5 5.75 32.77 -35.19
CA ILE A 5 5.36 32.91 -33.77
C ILE A 5 4.19 31.96 -33.42
N THR A 6 3.27 31.75 -34.37
CA THR A 6 2.11 30.85 -34.18
C THR A 6 2.51 29.37 -34.09
N LEU A 7 3.59 28.96 -34.76
CA LEU A 7 4.07 27.57 -34.74
C LEU A 7 4.75 27.21 -33.39
N LEU A 8 5.36 28.20 -32.72
CA LEU A 8 6.01 28.02 -31.41
C LEU A 8 5.00 27.83 -30.27
N LEU A 9 3.82 28.44 -30.36
CA LEU A 9 2.77 28.33 -29.35
C LEU A 9 2.08 26.94 -29.33
N ILE A 10 2.03 26.26 -30.48
CA ILE A 10 1.46 24.89 -30.58
C ILE A 10 2.46 23.83 -30.08
N ALA A 11 3.76 24.04 -30.27
CA ALA A 11 4.80 23.12 -29.78
C ALA A 11 4.98 23.17 -28.25
N GLY A 12 4.68 24.30 -27.60
CA GLY A 12 4.76 24.42 -26.13
C GLY A 12 3.60 23.75 -25.37
N ALA A 13 2.45 23.57 -26.00
CA ALA A 13 1.25 23.03 -25.36
C ALA A 13 1.27 21.50 -25.17
N LEU A 14 2.17 20.77 -25.84
CA LEU A 14 2.27 19.31 -25.80
C LEU A 14 3.09 18.75 -24.62
N ILE A 15 3.78 19.59 -23.85
CA ILE A 15 4.71 19.14 -22.78
C ILE A 15 3.99 18.88 -21.44
N LEU A 16 2.70 19.21 -21.31
CA LEU A 16 1.98 19.10 -20.03
C LEU A 16 1.27 17.75 -19.76
N CYS A 17 1.36 16.76 -20.66
CA CYS A 17 0.58 15.52 -20.55
C CYS A 17 1.22 14.39 -19.69
N GLY A 18 2.28 14.67 -18.93
CA GLY A 18 3.27 13.63 -18.63
C GLY A 18 3.59 13.27 -17.18
N SER A 19 2.69 13.28 -16.20
CA SER A 19 2.97 12.53 -14.95
C SER A 19 1.77 12.30 -14.05
N CYS A 20 0.72 11.64 -14.54
CA CYS A 20 -0.23 11.02 -13.62
C CYS A 20 0.48 9.82 -12.95
N LYS A 21 1.23 10.07 -11.87
CA LYS A 21 2.00 9.05 -11.17
C LYS A 21 1.04 8.00 -10.60
N ARG A 22 1.09 6.77 -11.11
CA ARG A 22 0.26 5.65 -10.67
C ARG A 22 1.02 4.79 -9.67
N ASN A 23 0.32 4.29 -8.65
CA ASN A 23 0.88 3.50 -7.54
C ASN A 23 1.97 4.25 -6.72
N GLY A 24 2.24 3.75 -5.52
CA GLY A 24 3.26 4.28 -4.62
C GLY A 24 2.76 5.37 -3.69
N LEU A 25 3.70 6.02 -3.01
CA LEU A 25 3.43 7.05 -2.00
C LEU A 25 3.17 8.44 -2.60
N GLY A 26 2.66 9.34 -1.75
CA GLY A 26 2.31 10.72 -2.11
C GLY A 26 0.93 10.83 -2.75
N GLY A 27 -0.01 10.00 -2.29
CA GLY A 27 -1.45 10.16 -2.50
C GLY A 27 -2.17 10.47 -1.17
N GLU A 28 -3.50 10.33 -1.16
CA GLU A 28 -4.35 10.60 0.00
C GLU A 28 -5.12 9.35 0.48
N ALA A 29 -4.93 8.20 -0.17
CA ALA A 29 -5.62 6.98 0.25
C ALA A 29 -4.91 6.33 1.44
N THR A 30 -5.70 5.68 2.29
CA THR A 30 -5.23 4.87 3.41
C THR A 30 -5.81 3.48 3.29
N LEU A 31 -4.97 2.44 3.33
CA LEU A 31 -5.47 1.09 3.59
C LEU A 31 -5.47 0.88 5.10
N VAL A 32 -6.62 0.49 5.65
CA VAL A 32 -6.77 0.10 7.05
C VAL A 32 -6.70 -1.43 7.08
N VAL A 33 -5.52 -1.96 7.42
CA VAL A 33 -5.23 -3.39 7.23
C VAL A 33 -5.47 -4.15 8.52
N PHE A 34 -6.41 -5.09 8.49
CA PHE A 34 -6.72 -6.00 9.59
C PHE A 34 -6.07 -7.36 9.33
N MET A 35 -5.07 -7.73 10.13
CA MET A 35 -4.46 -9.05 10.02
C MET A 35 -5.36 -10.10 10.67
N LYS A 36 -5.75 -11.13 9.90
CA LYS A 36 -6.69 -12.16 10.35
C LYS A 36 -6.05 -13.55 10.37
N HIS A 37 -5.88 -14.11 11.57
CA HIS A 37 -5.44 -15.48 11.79
C HIS A 37 -6.63 -16.38 12.15
N HIS A 38 -6.89 -17.43 11.35
CA HIS A 38 -8.10 -18.25 11.44
C HIS A 38 -9.43 -17.44 11.45
N GLY A 39 -9.44 -16.27 10.79
CA GLY A 39 -10.58 -15.37 10.75
C GLY A 39 -10.69 -14.40 11.94
N ASN A 40 -9.87 -14.56 12.98
CA ASN A 40 -9.80 -13.64 14.12
C ASN A 40 -8.80 -12.53 13.85
N ILE A 41 -9.15 -11.30 14.20
CA ILE A 41 -8.22 -10.17 14.11
C ILE A 41 -7.16 -10.32 15.19
N ILE A 42 -5.89 -10.19 14.80
CA ILE A 42 -4.77 -10.13 15.73
C ILE A 42 -4.49 -8.67 16.09
N LYS A 43 -4.16 -8.41 17.35
CA LYS A 43 -3.77 -7.08 17.82
C LYS A 43 -2.26 -6.90 17.71
N ASN A 44 -1.86 -5.70 17.33
CA ASN A 44 -0.47 -5.30 17.18
C ASN A 44 0.30 -5.52 18.49
N HIS A 45 1.33 -6.36 18.44
CA HIS A 45 2.09 -6.77 19.62
C HIS A 45 3.22 -5.79 19.98
N LYS A 46 3.34 -5.39 21.26
CA LYS A 46 4.35 -4.41 21.74
C LYS A 46 5.78 -4.78 21.37
N SER A 47 6.20 -6.01 21.67
CA SER A 47 7.59 -6.45 21.51
C SER A 47 7.93 -6.90 20.11
N TYR A 48 6.92 -7.05 19.25
CA TYR A 48 7.07 -7.45 17.85
C TYR A 48 5.94 -6.78 17.08
N PRO A 49 6.12 -5.49 16.73
CA PRO A 49 5.03 -4.74 16.15
C PRO A 49 4.71 -5.30 14.77
N ASP A 50 3.43 -5.58 14.57
CA ASP A 50 2.93 -6.12 13.31
C ASP A 50 3.24 -5.13 12.19
N THR A 51 3.69 -5.64 11.06
CA THR A 51 4.24 -4.81 9.97
C THR A 51 3.65 -5.24 8.64
N ILE A 52 3.13 -4.26 7.88
CA ILE A 52 2.70 -4.46 6.50
C ILE A 52 3.79 -3.93 5.57
N PHE A 53 4.46 -4.84 4.87
CA PHE A 53 5.33 -4.53 3.75
C PHE A 53 4.51 -4.40 2.46
N ILE A 54 4.83 -3.41 1.63
CA ILE A 54 4.06 -3.12 0.42
C ILE A 54 4.97 -3.10 -0.79
N LYS A 55 4.58 -3.86 -1.81
CA LYS A 55 5.15 -3.78 -3.17
C LYS A 55 4.20 -3.04 -4.09
N PHE A 56 4.70 -2.02 -4.77
CA PHE A 56 3.94 -1.26 -5.75
C PHE A 56 3.87 -2.02 -7.08
N LYS A 57 2.72 -1.89 -7.78
CA LYS A 57 2.51 -2.47 -9.11
C LYS A 57 2.66 -4.00 -9.15
N ALA A 58 2.53 -4.68 -8.01
CA ALA A 58 2.60 -6.13 -7.92
C ALA A 58 1.23 -6.75 -7.64
N LYS A 59 1.04 -7.97 -8.13
CA LYS A 59 -0.09 -8.85 -7.78
C LYS A 59 0.36 -10.14 -7.08
N ASP A 60 1.64 -10.46 -7.20
CA ASP A 60 2.25 -11.67 -6.67
C ASP A 60 3.28 -11.30 -5.61
N LEU A 61 3.56 -12.23 -4.70
CA LEU A 61 4.57 -12.06 -3.66
C LEU A 61 5.95 -11.85 -4.31
N PRO A 62 6.63 -10.71 -4.08
CA PRO A 62 7.95 -10.44 -4.67
C PRO A 62 9.09 -11.20 -3.97
N GLY A 63 8.78 -11.86 -2.86
CA GLY A 63 9.69 -12.52 -1.92
C GLY A 63 9.28 -12.18 -0.48
N THR A 64 10.01 -12.70 0.50
CA THR A 64 9.67 -12.58 1.94
C THR A 64 10.66 -11.74 2.74
N THR A 65 11.70 -11.22 2.09
CA THR A 65 12.70 -10.36 2.72
C THR A 65 12.37 -8.88 2.51
N PRO A 66 12.66 -7.98 3.47
CA PRO A 66 12.28 -6.56 3.38
C PRO A 66 12.79 -5.84 2.12
N ASP A 67 13.96 -6.20 1.58
CA ASP A 67 14.54 -5.61 0.36
C ASP A 67 13.69 -5.83 -0.90
N LYS A 68 12.74 -6.77 -0.85
CA LYS A 68 11.83 -7.03 -1.97
C LYS A 68 10.71 -6.01 -2.06
N PHE A 69 10.41 -5.27 -1.00
CA PHE A 69 9.28 -4.36 -0.91
C PHE A 69 9.71 -2.90 -1.08
N ASP A 70 8.77 -2.03 -1.44
CA ASP A 70 9.06 -0.63 -1.75
C ASP A 70 8.84 0.30 -0.54
N THR A 71 8.00 -0.12 0.43
CA THR A 71 7.76 0.57 1.70
C THR A 71 7.21 -0.41 2.73
N TYR A 72 7.12 0.04 3.99
CA TYR A 72 6.44 -0.68 5.05
C TYR A 72 5.70 0.28 5.99
N PHE A 73 4.75 -0.25 6.74
CA PHE A 73 4.01 0.44 7.80
C PHE A 73 3.96 -0.46 9.03
N VAL A 74 4.13 0.14 10.20
CA VAL A 74 4.19 -0.55 11.48
C VAL A 74 2.94 -0.23 12.27
N GLY A 75 2.32 -1.24 12.87
CA GLY A 75 1.15 -1.11 13.72
C GLY A 75 1.48 -0.46 15.07
N GLU A 76 0.48 0.23 15.62
CA GLU A 76 0.55 0.81 16.96
C GLU A 76 0.11 -0.20 18.01
N GLU A 77 0.80 -0.28 19.15
CA GLU A 77 0.55 -1.27 20.21
C GLU A 77 -0.92 -1.26 20.66
N GLY A 78 -1.56 -2.43 20.66
CA GLY A 78 -2.92 -2.60 21.15
C GLY A 78 -4.03 -2.27 20.14
N GLU A 79 -3.69 -1.62 19.03
CA GLU A 79 -4.60 -1.50 17.88
C GLU A 79 -4.79 -2.85 17.19
N ASP A 80 -5.93 -3.00 16.50
CA ASP A 80 -6.33 -4.21 15.79
C ASP A 80 -6.14 -4.10 14.26
N HIS A 81 -5.51 -3.00 13.82
CA HIS A 81 -5.23 -2.71 12.42
C HIS A 81 -3.94 -1.91 12.24
N ILE A 82 -3.50 -1.82 10.99
CA ILE A 82 -2.31 -1.05 10.59
C ILE A 82 -2.72 -0.07 9.49
N HIS A 83 -2.44 1.21 9.73
CA HIS A 83 -2.74 2.28 8.78
C HIS A 83 -1.62 2.47 7.75
N CYS A 84 -1.87 2.02 6.52
CA CYS A 84 -0.98 2.24 5.38
C CYS A 84 -1.36 3.53 4.64
N ARG A 85 -0.89 4.67 5.13
CA ARG A 85 -1.30 6.02 4.69
C ARG A 85 -0.53 6.52 3.48
N GLY A 86 -1.10 7.51 2.79
CA GLY A 86 -0.41 8.28 1.75
C GLY A 86 -0.25 7.53 0.44
N LEU A 87 -1.07 6.51 0.19
CA LEU A 87 -1.04 5.70 -1.01
C LEU A 87 -1.75 6.40 -2.17
N ARG A 88 -1.24 6.22 -3.38
CA ARG A 88 -1.91 6.62 -4.62
C ARG A 88 -2.89 5.55 -5.09
N ALA A 89 -3.82 5.91 -5.97
CA ALA A 89 -4.57 4.91 -6.72
C ALA A 89 -3.61 3.98 -7.49
N GLY A 90 -3.85 2.68 -7.44
CA GLY A 90 -2.89 1.70 -7.94
C GLY A 90 -3.12 0.26 -7.49
N LYS A 91 -2.24 -0.62 -7.94
CA LYS A 91 -2.14 -2.03 -7.52
C LYS A 91 -0.99 -2.17 -6.54
N TYR A 92 -1.21 -2.95 -5.51
CA TYR A 92 -0.28 -3.20 -4.43
C TYR A 92 -0.32 -4.68 -4.05
N TYR A 93 0.83 -5.22 -3.69
CA TYR A 93 0.89 -6.48 -2.95
C TYR A 93 1.26 -6.15 -1.51
N LEU A 94 0.37 -6.51 -0.58
CA LEU A 94 0.59 -6.40 0.85
C LEU A 94 1.20 -7.70 1.35
N TYR A 95 2.19 -7.61 2.23
CA TYR A 95 2.75 -8.73 2.96
C TYR A 95 2.84 -8.37 4.43
N GLY A 96 2.00 -9.00 5.24
CA GLY A 96 1.93 -8.77 6.67
C GLY A 96 2.75 -9.80 7.42
N VAL A 97 3.45 -9.36 8.46
CA VAL A 97 4.11 -10.22 9.45
C VAL A 97 3.78 -9.74 10.85
N GLY A 98 3.57 -10.66 11.79
CA GLY A 98 3.15 -10.31 13.14
C GLY A 98 3.25 -11.47 14.12
N ILE A 99 2.74 -11.24 15.33
CA ILE A 99 2.51 -12.29 16.33
C ILE A 99 1.03 -12.32 16.67
N ASP A 100 0.41 -13.49 16.53
CA ASP A 100 -0.95 -13.67 17.04
C ASP A 100 -0.92 -13.63 18.57
N SER A 101 -1.38 -12.55 19.19
CA SER A 101 -1.39 -12.37 20.66
C SER A 101 -2.09 -13.47 21.46
N THR A 102 -2.88 -14.36 20.83
CA THR A 102 -3.49 -15.53 21.48
C THR A 102 -2.51 -16.69 21.71
N GLY A 103 -1.31 -16.65 21.12
CA GLY A 103 -0.23 -17.62 21.33
C GLY A 103 1.15 -17.08 20.90
N PRO A 104 2.25 -17.83 21.02
CA PRO A 104 3.56 -17.37 20.54
C PRO A 104 3.76 -17.63 19.03
N TYR A 105 2.70 -17.52 18.22
CA TYR A 105 2.73 -17.88 16.80
C TYR A 105 3.19 -16.69 15.96
N ARG A 106 4.29 -16.88 15.23
CA ARG A 106 4.68 -15.95 14.18
C ARG A 106 3.79 -16.18 12.98
N VAL A 107 3.06 -15.16 12.57
CA VAL A 107 2.15 -15.25 11.44
C VAL A 107 2.61 -14.37 10.29
N LYS A 108 2.32 -14.82 9.08
CA LYS A 108 2.59 -14.09 7.85
C LYS A 108 1.51 -14.36 6.81
N GLY A 109 1.34 -13.42 5.89
CA GLY A 109 0.38 -13.59 4.81
C GLY A 109 0.47 -12.47 3.79
N GLY A 110 -0.16 -12.67 2.64
CA GLY A 110 -0.08 -11.69 1.57
C GLY A 110 -1.37 -11.59 0.77
N LEU A 111 -1.64 -10.38 0.27
CA LEU A 111 -2.85 -10.06 -0.47
C LEU A 111 -2.56 -9.03 -1.54
N ALA A 112 -3.03 -9.31 -2.76
CA ALA A 112 -3.06 -8.32 -3.82
C ALA A 112 -4.28 -7.41 -3.65
N VAL A 113 -4.04 -6.10 -3.58
CA VAL A 113 -5.09 -5.08 -3.45
C VAL A 113 -5.00 -4.05 -4.56
N LYS A 114 -6.12 -3.41 -4.86
CA LYS A 114 -6.20 -2.33 -5.85
C LYS A 114 -7.01 -1.18 -5.29
N ILE A 115 -6.37 -0.03 -5.15
CA ILE A 115 -7.02 1.25 -4.84
C ILE A 115 -7.49 1.85 -6.16
N ASN A 116 -8.79 1.92 -6.37
CA ASN A 116 -9.37 2.57 -7.55
C ASN A 116 -9.24 4.09 -7.45
N TRP A 117 -9.35 4.76 -8.60
CA TRP A 117 -9.27 6.23 -8.64
C TRP A 117 -10.38 6.89 -7.81
N SER A 118 -11.57 6.29 -7.74
CA SER A 118 -12.68 6.74 -6.90
C SER A 118 -12.35 6.71 -5.40
N GLU A 119 -11.47 5.81 -4.97
CA GLU A 119 -11.12 5.58 -3.56
C GLU A 119 -9.84 6.34 -3.14
N ARG A 120 -9.24 7.13 -4.04
CA ARG A 120 -7.91 7.75 -3.88
C ARG A 120 -7.75 8.74 -2.71
N LYS A 121 -8.84 9.04 -2.00
CA LYS A 121 -8.92 9.97 -0.86
C LYS A 121 -9.70 9.35 0.32
N GLN A 122 -9.88 8.03 0.30
CA GLN A 122 -10.68 7.31 1.27
C GLN A 122 -9.79 6.42 2.14
N GLU A 123 -10.37 6.00 3.26
CA GLU A 123 -9.90 4.87 4.05
C GLU A 123 -10.59 3.61 3.52
N ILE A 124 -9.80 2.55 3.33
CA ILE A 124 -10.25 1.31 2.71
C ILE A 124 -9.87 0.16 3.62
N ASP A 125 -10.88 -0.43 4.26
CA ASP A 125 -10.70 -1.60 5.10
C ASP A 125 -10.25 -2.80 4.25
N THR A 126 -9.19 -3.45 4.72
CA THR A 126 -8.55 -4.56 4.01
C THR A 126 -8.25 -5.68 4.98
N ASP A 127 -8.98 -6.79 4.84
CA ASP A 127 -8.70 -8.01 5.59
C ASP A 127 -7.51 -8.76 4.96
N LEU A 128 -6.40 -8.85 5.68
CA LEU A 128 -5.22 -9.58 5.27
C LEU A 128 -5.19 -10.95 5.96
N PRO A 129 -5.48 -12.06 5.26
CA PRO A 129 -5.36 -13.39 5.85
C PRO A 129 -3.90 -13.73 6.13
N VAL A 130 -3.63 -14.29 7.29
CA VAL A 130 -2.30 -14.75 7.73
C VAL A 130 -2.36 -16.16 8.30
N SER A 131 -1.21 -16.84 8.32
CA SER A 131 -1.01 -18.17 8.91
C SER A 131 0.40 -18.29 9.52
N GLU A 132 0.65 -19.31 10.33
CA GLU A 132 1.99 -19.64 10.84
C GLU A 132 3.02 -19.99 9.74
#